data_AF-A0A859QJ62-F1
#
_entry.id   AF-A0A859QJ62-F1
#
_cell.length_a   1.000
_cell.length_b   1.000
_cell.length_c   1.000
_cell.angle_alpha   90.00
_cell.angle_beta   90.00
_cell.angle_gamma   90.00
#
_symmetry.space_group_name_H-M   'P 1'
#
loop_
_entity.id
_entity.type
_entity.pdbx_description
1 polymer ?
#
loop_
_entity_poly.entity_id
_entity_poly.type
_entity_poly.pdbx_seq_one_letter_code
_entity_poly.pdbx_strand_id
1 'polypeptide(L)'
;MTAIEPDEQEEKPLDPAMENVRRKMVRLQLVSAGVMLVMLMAVLGTIVYKVTRTNGGAEAAPVAVSVPSDAPVSAIAALPAGFSVSNVALSGSQVLFYGNLPGAEPRAIVFDIPAGRIVADITVRTN
;
A
#
# COMPACT_ATOMS: atom_id res chain seq x y z
N MET A 1 5.43 51.33 -30.28
CA MET A 1 6.12 50.13 -30.80
C MET A 1 7.59 50.30 -30.49
N THR A 2 8.06 49.75 -29.37
CA THR A 2 9.48 49.76 -29.00
C THR A 2 10.10 48.53 -29.64
N ALA A 3 10.98 48.73 -30.62
CA ALA A 3 11.79 47.68 -31.20
C ALA A 3 12.81 47.24 -30.14
N ILE A 4 12.79 45.95 -29.80
CA ILE A 4 13.84 45.32 -29.00
C ILE A 4 14.89 44.88 -30.01
N GLU A 5 15.99 45.62 -30.08
CA GLU A 5 17.21 45.16 -30.75
C GLU A 5 17.81 44.03 -29.91
N PRO A 6 18.05 42.83 -30.47
CA PRO A 6 18.74 41.77 -29.75
C PRO A 6 20.22 42.16 -29.64
N ASP A 7 20.65 42.39 -28.41
CA ASP A 7 22.02 42.72 -28.04
C ASP A 7 22.95 41.56 -28.46
N GLU A 8 23.82 41.82 -29.44
CA GLU A 8 24.87 40.95 -29.96
C GLU A 8 25.97 40.74 -28.92
N GLN A 9 25.65 40.04 -27.83
CA GLN A 9 26.64 39.68 -26.81
C GLN A 9 27.53 38.53 -27.31
N GLU A 10 28.53 38.94 -28.08
CA GLU A 10 29.92 38.50 -28.01
C GLU A 10 30.16 36.98 -27.93
N GLU A 11 30.43 36.38 -29.08
CA GLU A 11 31.25 35.17 -29.21
C GLU A 11 32.71 35.45 -28.76
N LYS A 12 32.89 35.73 -27.47
CA LYS A 12 34.20 35.74 -26.80
C LYS A 12 34.62 34.28 -26.65
N PRO A 13 35.77 33.84 -27.19
CA PRO A 13 36.18 32.44 -27.12
C PRO A 13 36.29 32.06 -25.64
N LEU A 14 35.42 31.18 -25.17
CA LEU A 14 35.42 30.71 -23.79
C LEU A 14 36.81 30.16 -23.48
N ASP A 15 37.47 30.75 -22.47
CA ASP A 15 38.74 30.26 -21.95
C ASP A 15 38.71 28.74 -21.82
N PRO A 16 39.75 27.99 -22.23
CA PRO A 16 39.79 26.52 -22.17
C PRO A 16 39.53 25.96 -20.76
N ALA A 17 39.67 26.79 -19.72
CA ALA A 17 39.26 26.47 -18.36
C ALA A 17 37.73 26.36 -18.18
N MET A 18 36.91 27.15 -18.88
CA MET A 18 35.44 27.19 -18.73
C MET A 18 34.73 26.00 -19.41
N GLU A 19 35.25 25.51 -20.52
CA GLU A 19 34.77 24.29 -21.20
C GLU A 19 34.84 23.06 -20.26
N ASN A 20 35.94 22.95 -19.50
CA ASN A 20 36.17 21.85 -18.55
C ASN A 20 35.19 21.88 -17.38
N VAL A 21 34.78 23.07 -16.93
CA VAL A 21 33.75 23.24 -15.89
C VAL A 21 32.37 22.87 -16.43
N ARG A 22 31.99 23.35 -17.63
CA ARG A 22 30.74 22.93 -18.29
C ARG A 22 30.65 21.42 -18.44
N ARG A 23 31.71 20.76 -18.90
CA ARG A 23 31.74 19.29 -19.04
C ARG A 23 31.63 18.56 -17.70
N LYS A 24 32.19 19.11 -16.61
CA LYS A 24 31.99 18.59 -15.25
C LYS A 24 30.56 18.76 -14.75
N MET A 25 29.92 19.90 -15.02
CA MET A 25 28.52 20.13 -14.66
C MET A 25 27.59 19.17 -15.37
N VAL A 26 27.79 18.94 -16.67
CA VAL A 26 26.99 17.99 -17.46
C VAL A 26 27.15 16.56 -16.94
N ARG A 27 28.37 16.13 -16.61
CA ARG A 27 28.59 14.81 -15.99
C ARG A 27 27.85 14.67 -14.67
N LEU A 28 27.87 15.71 -13.83
CA LEU A 28 27.21 15.68 -12.54
C LEU A 28 25.68 15.67 -12.67
N GLN A 29 25.14 16.42 -13.64
CA GLN A 29 23.72 16.40 -14.00
C GLN A 29 23.27 15.01 -14.49
N LEU A 30 24.06 14.35 -15.33
CA LEU A 30 23.78 12.98 -15.79
C LEU A 30 23.73 11.97 -14.64
N VAL A 31 24.69 12.06 -13.71
CA VAL A 31 24.73 11.19 -12.53
C VAL A 31 23.51 11.43 -11.64
N SER A 32 23.18 12.69 -11.36
CA SER A 32 22.02 13.06 -10.54
C SER A 32 20.70 12.61 -11.16
N ALA A 33 20.52 12.86 -12.47
CA ALA A 33 19.35 12.42 -13.21
C ALA A 33 19.24 10.89 -13.24
N GLY A 34 20.36 10.19 -13.38
CA GLY A 34 20.41 8.73 -13.33
C GLY A 34 19.91 8.18 -12.00
N VAL A 35 20.42 8.69 -10.87
CA VAL A 35 20.00 8.26 -9.53
C VAL A 35 18.51 8.55 -9.30
N MET A 36 18.04 9.73 -9.72
CA MET A 36 16.62 10.10 -9.62
C MET A 36 15.73 9.12 -10.40
N LEU A 37 16.11 8.75 -11.62
CA LEU A 37 15.37 7.80 -12.45
C LEU A 37 15.35 6.40 -11.82
N VAL A 38 16.49 5.93 -11.28
CA VAL A 38 16.56 4.63 -10.59
C VAL A 38 15.62 4.58 -9.39
N MET A 39 15.57 5.64 -8.58
CA MET A 39 14.67 5.70 -7.41
C MET A 39 13.20 5.65 -7.84
N LEU A 40 12.83 6.37 -8.91
CA LEU A 40 11.48 6.31 -9.47
C LEU A 40 11.14 4.91 -10.00
N MET A 41 12.06 4.27 -10.73
CA MET A 41 11.87 2.91 -11.25
C MET A 41 11.79 1.86 -10.14
N ALA A 42 12.51 2.03 -9.03
CA ALA A 42 12.41 1.14 -7.88
C ALA A 42 11.01 1.18 -7.24
N VAL A 43 10.44 2.38 -7.08
CA VAL A 43 9.08 2.55 -6.54
C VAL A 43 8.04 1.95 -7.50
N LEU A 44 8.11 2.29 -8.79
CA LEU A 44 7.20 1.74 -9.79
C LEU A 44 7.32 0.21 -9.90
N GLY A 45 8.54 -0.32 -9.92
CA GLY A 45 8.81 -1.75 -9.96
C GLY A 45 8.20 -2.49 -8.77
N THR A 46 8.30 -1.91 -7.56
CA THR A 46 7.68 -2.46 -6.35
C THR A 46 6.16 -2.52 -6.47
N ILE A 47 5.52 -1.45 -6.96
CA ILE A 47 4.06 -1.40 -7.15
C ILE A 47 3.64 -2.45 -8.19
N VAL A 48 4.29 -2.50 -9.35
CA VAL A 48 3.96 -3.47 -10.40
C VAL A 48 4.15 -4.89 -9.90
N TYR A 49 5.25 -5.18 -9.21
CA TYR A 49 5.50 -6.48 -8.60
C TYR A 49 4.39 -6.84 -7.60
N LYS A 50 4.00 -5.90 -6.73
CA LYS A 50 2.92 -6.11 -5.77
C LYS A 50 1.59 -6.37 -6.48
N VAL A 51 1.24 -5.58 -7.50
CA VAL A 51 -0.03 -5.70 -8.25
C VAL A 51 -0.08 -6.94 -9.14
N THR A 52 1.05 -7.41 -9.66
CA THR A 52 1.10 -8.62 -10.52
C THR A 52 1.22 -9.91 -9.71
N ARG A 53 1.68 -9.83 -8.46
CA ARG A 53 1.89 -10.98 -7.57
C ARG A 53 0.75 -11.19 -6.56
N THR A 54 -0.31 -10.39 -6.57
CA THR A 54 -1.48 -10.50 -5.64
C THR A 54 -2.36 -11.76 -5.80
N ASN A 55 -2.00 -12.74 -6.62
CA ASN A 55 -2.75 -14.00 -6.76
C ASN A 55 -2.45 -15.06 -5.68
N GLY A 56 -1.79 -14.74 -4.56
CA GLY A 56 -1.38 -15.78 -3.59
C GLY A 56 -1.16 -15.39 -2.13
N GLY A 57 -1.48 -14.16 -1.71
CA GLY A 57 -1.32 -13.75 -0.32
C GLY A 57 -2.47 -12.84 0.09
N ALA A 58 -3.15 -13.20 1.18
CA ALA A 58 -4.31 -12.53 1.76
C ALA A 58 -4.30 -11.02 1.50
N GLU A 59 -5.20 -10.57 0.63
CA GLU A 59 -5.40 -9.16 0.33
C GLU A 59 -5.69 -8.39 1.63
N ALA A 60 -4.78 -7.50 2.00
CA ALA A 60 -5.16 -6.37 2.82
C ALA A 60 -6.11 -5.51 1.97
N ALA A 61 -7.41 -5.70 2.18
CA ALA A 61 -8.46 -4.90 1.56
C ALA A 61 -8.16 -3.41 1.71
N PRO A 62 -8.49 -2.57 0.70
CA PRO A 62 -8.32 -1.13 0.80
C PRO A 62 -9.03 -0.63 2.06
N VAL A 63 -8.31 0.17 2.87
CA VAL A 63 -8.92 0.91 3.97
C VAL A 63 -9.95 1.86 3.39
N ALA A 64 -11.21 1.42 3.36
CA ALA A 64 -12.33 2.29 3.05
C ALA A 64 -12.34 3.39 4.12
N VAL A 65 -12.28 4.64 3.69
CA VAL A 65 -12.43 5.80 4.59
C VAL A 65 -13.88 5.77 5.08
N SER A 66 -14.10 5.15 6.24
CA SER A 66 -15.38 5.13 6.91
C SER A 66 -15.69 6.53 7.44
N VAL A 67 -16.68 7.19 6.86
CA VAL A 67 -17.24 8.42 7.43
C VAL A 67 -17.97 8.02 8.72
N PRO A 68 -17.68 8.63 9.89
CA PRO A 68 -18.41 8.34 11.10
C PRO A 68 -19.90 8.68 10.91
N SER A 69 -20.74 7.66 10.90
CA SER A 69 -22.19 7.79 10.92
C SER A 69 -22.71 7.28 12.25
N ASP A 70 -23.64 8.00 12.87
CA ASP A 70 -24.31 7.58 14.12
C ASP A 70 -25.39 6.51 13.86
N ALA A 71 -25.44 5.96 12.64
CA ALA A 71 -26.36 4.92 12.25
C ALA A 71 -25.89 3.53 12.75
N PRO A 72 -26.81 2.64 13.15
CA PRO A 72 -26.45 1.26 13.49
C PRO A 72 -25.73 0.56 12.34
N VAL A 73 -24.62 -0.12 12.67
CA VAL A 73 -23.84 -0.89 11.67
C VAL A 73 -24.54 -2.22 11.42
N SER A 74 -24.88 -2.48 10.15
CA SER A 74 -25.37 -3.78 9.69
C SER A 74 -24.23 -4.54 9.01
N ALA A 75 -23.91 -5.73 9.51
CA ALA A 75 -22.84 -6.56 8.96
C ALA A 75 -23.19 -8.05 9.07
N ILE A 76 -22.66 -8.86 8.15
CA ILE A 76 -22.89 -10.31 8.09
C ILE A 76 -21.54 -11.01 8.36
N ALA A 77 -21.46 -11.73 9.47
CA ALA A 77 -20.35 -12.65 9.73
C ALA A 77 -20.65 -13.99 9.05
N ALA A 78 -20.02 -14.26 7.90
CA ALA A 78 -20.18 -15.49 7.15
C ALA A 78 -19.44 -16.67 7.82
N LEU A 79 -20.05 -17.23 8.87
CA LEU A 79 -19.51 -18.41 9.57
C LEU A 79 -19.63 -19.67 8.68
N PRO A 80 -18.75 -20.68 8.85
CA PRO A 80 -18.80 -21.91 8.10
C PRO A 80 -20.17 -22.61 8.23
N ALA A 81 -20.62 -23.26 7.16
CA ALA A 81 -21.87 -24.01 7.19
C ALA A 81 -21.83 -25.11 8.26
N GLY A 82 -22.89 -25.19 9.07
CA GLY A 82 -22.97 -26.14 10.18
C GLY A 82 -22.17 -25.74 11.43
N PHE A 83 -21.58 -24.53 11.48
CA PHE A 83 -20.92 -24.04 12.68
C PHE A 83 -21.91 -23.73 13.80
N SER A 84 -21.73 -24.41 14.93
CA SER A 84 -22.52 -24.17 16.13
C SER A 84 -21.74 -23.27 17.07
N VAL A 85 -22.26 -22.05 17.28
CA VAL A 85 -21.67 -21.08 18.20
C VAL A 85 -21.97 -21.50 19.64
N SER A 86 -20.93 -21.66 20.44
CA SER A 86 -21.02 -21.99 21.87
C SER A 86 -20.79 -20.79 22.78
N ASN A 87 -19.94 -19.84 22.36
CA ASN A 87 -19.68 -18.62 23.11
C ASN A 87 -19.37 -17.45 22.16
N VAL A 88 -19.69 -16.23 22.60
CA VAL A 88 -19.42 -14.99 21.89
C VAL A 88 -18.76 -14.00 22.85
N ALA A 89 -17.65 -13.40 22.41
CA ALA A 89 -16.97 -12.34 23.14
C ALA A 89 -16.76 -11.11 22.26
N LEU A 90 -16.84 -9.92 22.84
CA LEU A 90 -16.60 -8.66 22.15
C LEU A 90 -15.40 -7.95 22.79
N SER A 91 -14.46 -7.48 21.96
CA SER A 91 -13.35 -6.64 22.37
C SER A 91 -13.13 -5.53 21.34
N GLY A 92 -13.38 -4.28 21.74
CA GLY A 92 -13.33 -3.14 20.82
C GLY A 92 -14.28 -3.35 19.62
N SER A 93 -13.70 -3.39 18.42
CA SER A 93 -14.42 -3.60 17.16
C SER A 93 -14.54 -5.07 16.74
N GLN A 94 -14.00 -6.00 17.54
CA GLN A 94 -13.87 -7.40 17.17
C GLN A 94 -14.81 -8.29 17.97
N VAL A 95 -15.52 -9.16 17.26
CA VAL A 95 -16.39 -10.20 17.81
C VAL A 95 -15.70 -11.55 17.60
N LEU A 96 -15.47 -12.28 18.69
CA LEU A 96 -15.00 -13.66 18.66
C LEU A 96 -16.19 -14.61 18.81
N PHE A 97 -16.34 -15.52 17.86
CA PHE A 97 -17.27 -16.65 17.90
C PHE A 97 -16.49 -17.91 18.22
N TYR A 98 -16.70 -18.46 19.41
CA TYR A 98 -16.18 -19.77 19.78
C TYR A 98 -17.24 -20.83 19.54
N GLY A 99 -16.87 -21.93 18.91
CA GLY A 99 -17.82 -22.98 18.56
C GLY A 99 -17.16 -24.20 17.97
N ASN A 100 -17.98 -25.08 17.41
CA ASN A 100 -17.51 -26.30 16.77
C ASN A 100 -18.18 -26.52 15.41
N LEU A 101 -17.51 -27.29 14.58
CA LEU A 101 -18.08 -27.89 13.37
C LEU A 101 -18.26 -29.39 13.64
N PRO A 102 -19.35 -30.01 13.18
CA PRO A 102 -19.51 -31.46 13.29
C PRO A 102 -18.30 -32.20 12.70
N GLY A 103 -17.64 -33.03 13.52
CA GLY A 103 -16.47 -33.81 13.11
C GLY A 103 -15.16 -33.02 12.97
N ALA A 104 -15.13 -31.73 13.34
CA ALA A 104 -13.91 -30.93 13.38
C ALA A 104 -13.54 -30.53 14.80
N GLU A 105 -12.28 -30.12 14.98
CA GLU A 105 -11.84 -29.51 16.23
C GLU A 105 -12.58 -28.18 16.49
N PRO A 106 -12.74 -27.78 17.77
CA PRO A 106 -13.30 -26.49 18.12
C PRO A 106 -12.56 -25.34 17.43
N ARG A 107 -13.29 -24.27 17.10
CA ARG A 107 -12.72 -23.08 16.44
C ARG A 107 -13.12 -21.80 17.16
N ALA A 108 -12.21 -20.84 17.13
CA ALA A 108 -12.47 -19.44 17.45
C ALA A 108 -12.34 -18.61 16.17
N ILE A 109 -13.44 -18.00 15.75
CA ILE A 109 -13.51 -17.17 14.54
C ILE A 109 -13.66 -15.71 14.97
N VAL A 110 -12.78 -14.83 14.49
CA VAL A 110 -12.80 -13.40 14.85
C VAL A 110 -13.34 -12.59 13.67
N PHE A 111 -14.39 -11.82 13.89
CA PHE A 111 -14.99 -10.89 12.95
C PHE A 111 -14.70 -9.46 13.37
N ASP A 112 -14.18 -8.64 12.46
CA ASP A 112 -13.99 -7.21 12.71
C ASP A 112 -15.13 -6.40 12.08
N ILE A 113 -15.84 -5.63 12.91
CA ILE A 113 -17.07 -4.91 12.54
C ILE A 113 -16.77 -3.81 11.49
N PRO A 114 -15.79 -2.90 11.67
CA PRO A 114 -15.41 -1.90 10.67
C PRO A 114 -14.94 -2.52 9.35
N ALA A 115 -14.17 -3.60 9.42
CA ALA A 115 -13.67 -4.29 8.25
C ALA A 115 -14.74 -5.12 7.53
N GLY A 116 -15.86 -5.42 8.20
CA GLY A 116 -16.97 -6.21 7.67
C GLY A 116 -16.60 -7.64 7.28
N ARG A 117 -15.53 -8.21 7.86
CA ARG A 117 -15.02 -9.54 7.48
C ARG A 117 -14.42 -10.31 8.66
N ILE A 118 -14.27 -11.62 8.46
CA ILE A 118 -13.50 -12.48 9.35
C ILE A 118 -12.02 -12.14 9.21
N VAL A 119 -11.36 -11.85 10.33
CA VAL A 119 -9.94 -11.51 10.41
C VAL A 119 -9.08 -12.65 10.97
N ALA A 120 -9.70 -13.64 11.61
CA ALA A 120 -9.00 -14.86 12.05
C ALA A 120 -9.93 -16.08 12.09
N ASP A 121 -9.40 -17.25 11.73
CA ASP A 121 -9.98 -18.57 11.97
C ASP A 121 -8.93 -19.42 12.70
N ILE A 122 -9.21 -19.74 13.96
CA ILE A 122 -8.26 -20.33 14.90
C ILE A 122 -8.80 -21.70 15.31
N THR A 123 -8.04 -22.75 15.05
CA THR A 123 -8.37 -24.09 15.56
C THR A 123 -7.84 -24.25 16.98
N VAL A 124 -8.68 -24.73 17.89
CA VAL A 124 -8.37 -24.87 19.32
C VAL A 124 -8.24 -26.34 19.67
N ARG A 125 -7.03 -26.74 20.07
CA ARG A 125 -6.67 -28.10 20.50
C ARG A 125 -5.74 -28.06 21.71
N THR A 126 -5.69 -29.15 22.46
CA THR A 126 -4.66 -29.37 23.47
C THR A 126 -3.32 -29.66 22.80
N ASN A 127 -2.21 -29.23 23.40
CA ASN A 127 -0.85 -29.56 22.95
C ASN A 127 -0.47 -30.98 23.36
#